data_AF-A0A350IMG0-F1
#
_entry.id   AF-A0A350IMG0-F1
#
_cell.length_a   1.000
_cell.length_b   1.000
_cell.length_c   1.000
_cell.angle_alpha   90.00
_cell.angle_beta   90.00
_cell.angle_gamma   90.00
#
_symmetry.space_group_name_H-M   'P 1'
#
loop_
_entity.id
_entity.type
_entity.pdbx_description
1 polymer ?
#
loop_
_entity_poly.entity_id
_entity_poly.type
_entity_poly.pdbx_seq_one_letter_code
_entity_poly.pdbx_strand_id
1 'polypeptide(L)'
;MLIVLFFFFQYNVIPWGMSQFVVSLFAPSGEKQDKIGFVKFDGLVWGSVSKDLQPQLEGKNLRVEKKYLNRQYIFDFTFQERQMDRDGYVKSPNQFYARSEYLGENAIILEPWVGFWVLALDLAFFITALVSILLPTGLGAIALLIDRQIDEIKVKIRLQTGFSDQIVDILTLPDDKLAAKDFDEVKSAFRTIWIRTVIEDPESTTRLPRFEDFFHDEINVVEFRNNTLYNRIKEFFSDFLAKEIIDTKNSLLWRRDHLHILKGMRLYMSHHIGEKYQNLVTGLAYGGASILIVAVGIRGLKLIPGAKPSFILFAIFLEFTMLILLAITLVYTEEEERMDKMLKKMEDASRSELETMRGQQADIHQMANALVGQTSEIIRARVEKAIEQYITSGDKVQEVIAQEIARKIVLGLREDQPTKK
;
A
#
# COMPACT_ATOMS: atom_id res chain seq x y z
N MET A 1 11.04 23.66 13.18
CA MET A 1 11.26 22.39 13.91
C MET A 1 11.76 21.28 13.00
N LEU A 2 11.02 20.91 11.95
CA LEU A 2 11.40 19.85 11.00
C LEU A 2 12.84 19.95 10.50
N ILE A 3 13.25 21.12 9.98
CA ILE A 3 14.60 21.35 9.46
C ILE A 3 15.68 21.14 10.53
N VAL A 4 15.44 21.65 11.74
CA VAL A 4 16.37 21.51 12.87
C VAL A 4 16.51 20.04 13.27
N LEU A 5 15.39 19.32 13.37
CA LEU A 5 15.39 17.89 13.66
C LEU A 5 16.06 17.09 12.56
N PHE A 6 15.83 17.42 11.29
CA PHE A 6 16.48 16.78 10.15
C PHE A 6 18.01 16.85 10.27
N PHE A 7 18.57 18.04 10.50
CA PHE A 7 20.01 18.18 10.69
C PHE A 7 20.50 17.48 11.97
N PHE A 8 19.72 17.51 13.04
CA PHE A 8 20.05 16.78 14.26
C PHE A 8 20.14 15.26 14.02
N PHE A 9 19.15 14.67 13.32
CA PHE A 9 19.15 13.27 12.95
C PHE A 9 20.31 12.94 12.00
N GLN A 10 20.53 13.76 10.98
CA GLN A 10 21.57 13.55 9.97
C GLN A 10 22.99 13.58 10.57
N TYR A 11 23.27 14.50 11.50
CA TYR A 11 24.61 14.72 12.02
C TYR A 11 24.91 14.04 13.37
N ASN A 12 23.88 13.64 14.12
CA ASN A 12 24.09 13.05 15.45
C ASN A 12 23.52 11.63 15.53
N VAL A 13 22.22 11.47 15.22
CA VAL A 13 21.52 10.20 15.46
C VAL A 13 21.91 9.13 14.45
N ILE A 14 21.94 9.44 13.15
CA ILE A 14 22.31 8.49 12.11
C ILE A 14 23.76 8.02 12.25
N PRO A 15 24.76 8.91 12.40
CA PRO A 15 26.15 8.47 12.62
C PRO A 15 26.28 7.60 13.87
N TRP A 16 25.62 8.00 14.96
CA TRP A 16 25.62 7.23 16.20
C TRP A 16 24.96 5.85 16.01
N GLY A 17 23.75 5.79 15.46
CA GLY A 17 23.02 4.55 15.21
C GLY A 17 23.76 3.60 14.26
N MET A 18 24.32 4.14 13.17
CA MET A 18 25.16 3.38 12.25
C MET A 18 26.41 2.84 12.92
N SER A 19 27.04 3.63 13.79
CA SER A 19 28.21 3.16 14.54
C SER A 19 27.88 1.99 15.45
N GLN A 20 26.76 2.06 16.18
CA GLN A 20 26.33 0.97 17.05
C GLN A 20 26.02 -0.28 16.24
N PHE A 21 25.24 -0.14 15.17
CA PHE A 21 24.81 -1.25 14.32
C PHE A 21 25.97 -1.94 13.61
N VAL A 22 26.87 -1.19 12.98
CA VAL A 22 27.99 -1.77 12.22
C VAL A 22 29.03 -2.36 13.16
N VAL A 23 29.38 -1.67 14.26
CA VAL A 23 30.37 -2.19 15.20
C VAL A 23 29.84 -3.44 15.90
N SER A 24 28.58 -3.50 16.31
CA SER A 24 28.02 -4.69 16.96
C SER A 24 28.02 -5.93 16.06
N LEU A 25 27.87 -5.75 14.75
CA LEU A 25 27.80 -6.85 13.79
C LEU A 25 29.15 -7.26 13.21
N PHE A 26 30.08 -6.31 13.05
CA PHE A 26 31.31 -6.53 12.28
C PHE A 26 32.61 -6.34 13.06
N ALA A 27 32.52 -6.02 14.36
CA ALA A 27 33.68 -6.03 15.25
C ALA A 27 34.33 -7.42 15.32
N PRO A 28 35.65 -7.49 15.61
CA PRO A 28 36.31 -8.77 15.82
C PRO A 28 35.70 -9.51 17.01
N SER A 29 35.38 -10.78 16.83
CA SER A 29 34.79 -11.66 17.85
C SER A 29 35.54 -13.00 17.95
N GLY A 30 35.44 -13.65 19.10
CA GLY A 30 36.07 -14.96 19.37
C GLY A 30 37.60 -14.92 19.30
N GLU A 31 38.23 -15.95 18.73
CA GLU A 31 39.70 -16.09 18.64
C GLU A 31 40.41 -14.92 17.94
N LYS A 32 39.70 -14.15 17.11
CA LYS A 32 40.26 -12.98 16.44
C LYS A 32 40.43 -11.79 17.38
N GLN A 33 39.52 -11.63 18.35
CA GLN A 33 39.64 -10.63 19.40
C GLN A 33 40.84 -10.93 20.31
N ASP A 34 41.17 -12.22 20.46
CA ASP A 34 42.36 -12.63 21.22
C ASP A 34 43.68 -12.36 20.49
N LYS A 35 43.65 -12.16 19.17
CA LYS A 35 44.86 -11.89 18.36
C LYS A 35 45.01 -10.41 18.00
N ILE A 36 43.91 -9.69 17.90
CA ILE A 36 43.86 -8.30 17.43
C ILE A 36 43.16 -7.46 18.49
N GLY A 37 43.84 -6.42 18.99
CA GLY A 37 43.22 -5.46 19.89
C GLY A 37 42.23 -4.58 19.14
N PHE A 38 41.14 -4.18 19.78
CA PHE A 38 40.11 -3.33 19.17
C PHE A 38 39.75 -2.20 20.12
N VAL A 39 39.96 -0.95 19.70
CA VAL A 39 39.84 0.22 20.57
C VAL A 39 38.96 1.28 19.93
N LYS A 40 38.17 1.95 20.77
CA LYS A 40 37.44 3.17 20.43
C LYS A 40 38.36 4.39 20.56
N PHE A 41 38.47 5.17 19.49
CA PHE A 41 39.20 6.42 19.43
C PHE A 41 38.26 7.61 19.63
N ASP A 42 38.79 8.83 19.55
CA ASP A 42 37.99 10.06 19.66
C ASP A 42 36.80 10.06 18.68
N GLY A 43 35.62 10.44 19.21
CA GLY A 43 34.36 10.46 18.49
C GLY A 43 33.76 9.07 18.18
N LEU A 44 33.26 8.93 16.95
CA LEU A 44 32.61 7.71 16.43
C LEU A 44 33.59 6.93 15.54
N VAL A 45 34.79 6.65 16.08
CA VAL A 45 35.82 5.90 15.37
C VAL A 45 36.31 4.71 16.19
N TRP A 46 36.40 3.56 15.54
CA TRP A 46 36.93 2.33 16.09
C TRP A 46 37.97 1.75 15.16
N GLY A 47 39.02 1.17 15.72
CA GLY A 47 40.10 0.60 14.91
C GLY A 47 40.75 -0.60 15.58
N SER A 48 41.25 -1.50 14.74
CA SER A 48 42.13 -2.59 15.12
C SER A 48 43.54 -2.06 15.40
N VAL A 49 44.10 -2.50 16.52
CA VAL A 49 45.44 -2.16 17.01
C VAL A 49 46.19 -3.46 17.36
N SER A 50 47.51 -3.39 17.48
CA SER A 50 48.28 -4.52 18.03
C SER A 50 47.89 -4.75 19.48
N LYS A 51 47.79 -6.02 19.91
CA LYS A 51 47.31 -6.39 21.25
C LYS A 51 48.13 -5.73 22.37
N ASP A 52 49.42 -5.54 22.16
CA ASP A 52 50.33 -4.88 23.11
C ASP A 52 50.03 -3.39 23.31
N LEU A 53 49.45 -2.74 22.30
CA LEU A 53 49.09 -1.31 22.32
C LEU A 53 47.67 -1.06 22.85
N GLN A 54 46.80 -2.08 22.86
CA GLN A 54 45.42 -1.97 23.34
C GLN A 54 45.30 -1.35 24.75
N PRO A 55 45.96 -1.88 25.80
CA PRO A 55 45.83 -1.32 27.15
C PRO A 55 46.38 0.10 27.27
N GLN A 56 47.23 0.54 26.33
CA GLN A 56 47.78 1.89 26.32
C GLN A 56 46.87 2.91 25.63
N LEU A 57 45.94 2.47 24.79
CA LEU A 57 45.08 3.32 23.97
C LEU A 57 43.62 3.31 24.45
N GLU A 58 43.20 2.22 25.08
CA GLU A 58 41.83 2.04 25.58
C GLU A 58 41.48 3.09 26.64
N GLY A 59 40.32 3.74 26.48
CA GLY A 59 39.81 4.76 27.40
C GLY A 59 40.47 6.15 27.31
N LYS A 60 41.48 6.35 26.45
CA LYS A 60 42.22 7.63 26.38
C LYS A 60 41.67 8.66 25.38
N ASN A 61 40.61 8.35 24.63
CA ASN A 61 39.99 9.23 23.62
C ASN A 61 41.02 9.94 22.70
N LEU A 62 42.00 9.19 22.23
CA LEU A 62 43.06 9.73 21.37
C LEU A 62 42.58 9.85 19.93
N ARG A 63 43.16 10.80 19.19
CA ARG A 63 42.95 10.92 17.75
C ARG A 63 43.56 9.70 17.05
N VAL A 64 42.87 9.20 16.03
CA VAL A 64 43.36 8.11 15.19
C VAL A 64 44.60 8.54 14.43
N GLU A 65 45.65 7.72 14.48
CA GLU A 65 46.89 7.92 13.73
C GLU A 65 47.34 6.60 13.10
N LYS A 66 48.03 6.70 11.96
CA LYS A 66 48.55 5.56 11.19
C LYS A 66 49.40 4.60 12.04
N LYS A 67 50.16 5.15 12.99
CA LYS A 67 51.09 4.39 13.85
C LYS A 67 50.40 3.41 14.80
N TYR A 68 49.11 3.61 15.07
CA TYR A 68 48.34 2.77 16.00
C TYR A 68 47.58 1.65 15.29
N LEU A 69 47.31 1.77 13.99
CA LEU A 69 46.36 0.93 13.28
C LEU A 69 46.99 -0.27 12.56
N ASN A 70 46.37 -1.45 12.72
CA ASN A 70 46.67 -2.66 11.93
C ASN A 70 45.84 -2.77 10.64
N ARG A 71 44.94 -1.80 10.38
CA ARG A 71 44.16 -1.64 9.13
C ARG A 71 43.24 -2.80 8.73
N GLN A 72 43.10 -3.84 9.55
CA GLN A 72 42.21 -4.98 9.30
C GLN A 72 40.75 -4.59 9.56
N TYR A 73 40.50 -3.98 10.71
CA TYR A 73 39.21 -3.43 11.12
C TYR A 73 39.33 -1.93 11.34
N ILE A 74 38.53 -1.13 10.64
CA ILE A 74 38.42 0.31 10.83
C ILE A 74 36.97 0.71 10.59
N PHE A 75 36.36 1.37 11.56
CA PHE A 75 35.02 1.92 11.44
C PHE A 75 35.05 3.40 11.83
N ASP A 76 34.80 4.29 10.87
CA ASP A 76 34.81 5.74 11.08
C ASP A 76 33.51 6.36 10.56
N PHE A 77 32.64 6.77 11.49
CA PHE A 77 31.34 7.41 11.23
C PHE A 77 31.35 8.91 11.51
N THR A 78 32.52 9.54 11.64
CA THR A 78 32.63 10.99 11.83
C THR A 78 32.53 11.75 10.50
N PHE A 79 32.39 13.07 10.51
CA PHE A 79 32.47 13.89 9.27
C PHE A 79 33.87 14.48 9.05
N GLN A 80 34.90 13.91 9.69
CA GLN A 80 36.28 14.38 9.57
C GLN A 80 36.97 13.78 8.34
N GLU A 81 37.73 14.61 7.64
CA GLU A 81 38.60 14.15 6.54
C GLU A 81 39.78 13.34 7.07
N ARG A 82 40.08 12.23 6.39
CA ARG A 82 41.20 11.34 6.72
C ARG A 82 42.15 11.20 5.54
N GLN A 83 43.45 11.28 5.85
CA GLN A 83 44.52 11.17 4.86
C GLN A 83 45.41 9.97 5.16
N MET A 84 45.96 9.36 4.10
CA MET A 84 46.75 8.12 4.19
C MET A 84 48.01 8.27 5.04
N ASP A 85 48.67 9.42 4.99
CA ASP A 85 49.94 9.65 5.68
C ASP A 85 49.77 9.87 7.18
N ARG A 86 48.70 10.58 7.57
CA ARG A 86 48.39 10.91 8.97
C ARG A 86 47.58 9.82 9.66
N ASP A 87 46.45 9.44 9.06
CA ASP A 87 45.41 8.62 9.71
C ASP A 87 45.45 7.15 9.28
N GLY A 88 46.20 6.80 8.20
CA GLY A 88 46.38 5.41 7.75
C GLY A 88 45.28 4.85 6.83
N TYR A 89 44.27 5.66 6.50
CA TYR A 89 43.22 5.39 5.53
C TYR A 89 42.70 6.71 4.93
N VAL A 90 42.01 6.63 3.80
CA VAL A 90 41.49 7.79 3.05
C VAL A 90 39.97 7.82 3.18
N LYS A 91 39.43 8.99 3.56
CA LYS A 91 38.00 9.23 3.70
C LYS A 91 37.69 10.71 3.53
N SER A 92 36.68 11.03 2.73
CA SER A 92 36.18 12.39 2.57
C SER A 92 35.25 12.80 3.74
N PRO A 93 35.05 14.11 4.01
CA PRO A 93 34.19 14.60 5.09
C PRO A 93 32.75 14.05 5.05
N ASN A 94 32.21 13.83 3.86
CA ASN A 94 30.84 13.35 3.64
C ASN A 94 30.74 11.83 3.46
N GLN A 95 31.68 11.08 4.00
CA GLN A 95 31.72 9.62 3.87
C GLN A 95 31.89 8.95 5.22
N PHE A 96 31.17 7.87 5.46
CA PHE A 96 31.50 6.90 6.50
C PHE A 96 32.35 5.79 5.90
N TYR A 97 33.28 5.28 6.70
CA TYR A 97 34.23 4.27 6.28
C TYR A 97 34.08 3.04 7.17
N ALA A 98 33.78 1.89 6.59
CA ALA A 98 33.66 0.64 7.30
C ALA A 98 34.52 -0.42 6.60
N ARG A 99 35.57 -0.88 7.27
CA ARG A 99 36.43 -1.96 6.84
C ARG A 99 36.41 -3.06 7.89
N SER A 100 36.13 -4.27 7.43
CA SER A 100 36.15 -5.49 8.22
C SER A 100 36.37 -6.64 7.27
N GLU A 101 37.06 -7.69 7.72
CA GLU A 101 37.24 -8.90 6.92
C GLU A 101 35.90 -9.54 6.53
N TYR A 102 34.86 -9.36 7.35
CA TYR A 102 33.51 -9.84 7.07
C TYR A 102 32.80 -9.07 5.94
N LEU A 103 33.24 -7.85 5.64
CA LEU A 103 32.66 -6.99 4.60
C LEU A 103 33.34 -7.17 3.23
N GLY A 104 34.38 -8.01 3.17
CA GLY A 104 35.16 -8.29 1.96
C GLY A 104 36.52 -7.58 1.95
N GLU A 105 37.20 -7.65 0.80
CA GLU A 105 38.58 -7.15 0.66
C GLU A 105 38.66 -5.61 0.67
N ASN A 106 37.61 -4.95 0.19
CA ASN A 106 37.54 -3.49 0.08
C ASN A 106 36.72 -2.90 1.23
N ALA A 107 37.10 -1.70 1.67
CA ALA A 107 36.29 -0.95 2.61
C ALA A 107 34.98 -0.50 1.96
N ILE A 108 33.89 -0.59 2.71
CA ILE A 108 32.60 -0.02 2.35
C ILE A 108 32.61 1.46 2.71
N ILE A 109 32.30 2.28 1.72
CA ILE A 109 32.19 3.72 1.84
C ILE A 109 30.71 4.07 1.72
N LEU A 110 30.13 4.63 2.79
CA LEU A 110 28.75 5.09 2.80
C LEU A 110 28.74 6.61 2.71
N GLU A 111 27.85 7.18 1.92
CA GLU A 111 27.68 8.63 1.79
C GLU A 111 26.38 9.01 2.51
N PRO A 112 26.45 9.62 3.71
CA PRO A 112 25.27 9.85 4.55
C PRO A 112 24.21 10.70 3.86
N TRP A 113 24.65 11.68 3.08
CA TRP A 113 23.79 12.59 2.30
C TRP A 113 23.04 11.90 1.17
N VAL A 114 23.57 10.79 0.65
CA VAL A 114 22.91 10.02 -0.41
C VAL A 114 22.07 8.93 0.23
N GLY A 115 22.65 8.12 1.12
CA GLY A 115 22.01 6.91 1.61
C GLY A 115 20.98 7.13 2.73
N PHE A 116 21.12 8.16 3.57
CA PHE A 116 20.35 8.26 4.82
C PHE A 116 19.50 9.51 4.94
N TRP A 117 19.52 10.42 3.96
CA TRP A 117 18.76 11.67 4.05
C TRP A 117 17.24 11.42 4.12
N VAL A 118 16.73 10.42 3.42
CA VAL A 118 15.31 10.01 3.48
C VAL A 118 14.96 9.56 4.90
N LEU A 119 15.76 8.64 5.47
CA LEU A 119 15.58 8.18 6.84
C LEU A 119 15.65 9.34 7.85
N ALA A 120 16.58 10.28 7.67
CA ALA A 120 16.70 11.47 8.52
C ALA A 120 15.44 12.34 8.43
N LEU A 121 14.92 12.52 7.22
CA LEU A 121 13.71 13.30 6.97
C LEU A 121 12.48 12.63 7.59
N ASP A 122 12.37 11.30 7.48
CA ASP A 122 11.23 10.55 8.01
C ASP A 122 11.21 10.57 9.54
N LEU A 123 12.36 10.36 10.19
CA LEU A 123 12.47 10.48 11.65
C LEU A 123 12.17 11.91 12.11
N ALA A 124 12.69 12.92 11.40
CA ALA A 124 12.41 14.31 11.70
C ALA A 124 10.93 14.65 11.53
N PHE A 125 10.30 14.16 10.46
CA PHE A 125 8.88 14.35 10.18
C PHE A 125 8.03 13.66 11.24
N PHE A 126 8.32 12.41 11.58
CA PHE A 126 7.60 11.65 12.59
C PHE A 126 7.60 12.35 13.95
N ILE A 127 8.77 12.78 14.44
CA ILE A 127 8.87 13.52 15.71
C ILE A 127 8.19 14.89 15.61
N THR A 128 8.37 15.58 14.48
CA THR A 128 7.70 16.87 14.25
C THR A 128 6.19 16.72 14.30
N ALA A 129 5.65 15.70 13.65
CA ALA A 129 4.23 15.40 13.62
C ALA A 129 3.70 15.07 15.02
N LEU A 130 4.39 14.20 15.76
CA LEU A 130 4.01 13.82 17.12
C LEU A 130 3.97 15.03 18.07
N VAL A 131 5.00 15.88 18.03
CA VAL A 131 5.02 17.12 18.82
C VAL A 131 3.91 18.08 18.37
N SER A 132 3.68 18.20 17.06
CA SER A 132 2.66 19.07 16.48
C SER A 132 1.22 18.67 16.86
N ILE A 133 0.96 17.40 17.15
CA ILE A 133 -0.36 16.92 17.63
C ILE A 133 -0.56 17.22 19.12
N LEU A 134 0.53 17.19 19.91
CA LEU A 134 0.49 17.45 21.35
C LEU A 134 0.41 18.94 21.69
N LEU A 135 0.86 19.80 20.78
CA LEU A 135 0.79 21.25 20.96
C LEU A 135 -0.65 21.76 20.84
N PRO A 136 -0.98 22.88 21.52
CA PRO A 136 -2.25 23.56 21.31
C PRO A 136 -2.45 23.96 19.84
N THR A 137 -3.70 24.02 19.40
CA THR A 137 -4.10 24.31 18.01
C THR A 137 -3.55 25.62 17.44
N GLY A 138 -3.20 26.60 18.29
CA GLY A 138 -2.54 27.85 17.86
C GLY A 138 -1.06 27.70 17.47
N LEU A 139 -0.38 26.64 17.90
CA LEU A 139 1.05 26.40 17.65
C LEU A 139 1.29 25.13 16.82
N GLY A 140 0.49 24.09 17.03
CA GLY A 140 0.61 22.81 16.35
C GLY A 140 -0.08 22.82 14.99
N ALA A 141 0.68 22.66 13.91
CA ALA A 141 0.12 22.60 12.55
C ALA A 141 -0.81 21.39 12.35
N ILE A 142 -0.46 20.21 12.88
CA ILE A 142 -1.30 19.01 12.77
C ILE A 142 -2.48 19.11 13.74
N ALA A 143 -2.27 19.63 14.95
CA ALA A 143 -3.36 19.91 15.87
C ALA A 143 -4.41 20.83 15.22
N LEU A 144 -4.00 21.89 14.54
CA LEU A 144 -4.90 22.77 13.80
C LEU A 144 -5.66 22.03 12.68
N LEU A 145 -5.01 21.12 11.95
CA LEU A 145 -5.66 20.35 10.89
C LEU A 145 -6.70 19.38 11.45
N ILE A 146 -6.40 18.67 12.55
CA ILE A 146 -7.36 17.81 13.24
C ILE A 146 -8.54 18.64 13.75
N ASP A 147 -8.26 19.80 14.36
CA ASP A 147 -9.27 20.70 14.89
C ASP A 147 -10.26 21.18 13.83
N ARG A 148 -9.74 21.61 12.67
CA ARG A 148 -10.56 22.00 11.52
C ARG A 148 -11.36 20.82 10.97
N GLN A 149 -10.76 19.63 10.93
CA GLN A 149 -11.44 18.43 10.44
C GLN A 149 -12.65 18.06 11.32
N ILE A 150 -12.58 18.28 12.64
CA ILE A 150 -13.73 18.07 13.55
C ILE A 150 -14.92 18.93 13.10
N ASP A 151 -14.67 20.21 12.83
CA ASP A 151 -15.74 21.14 12.45
C ASP A 151 -16.26 20.84 11.02
N GLU A 152 -15.38 20.47 10.09
CA GLU A 152 -15.77 20.05 8.73
C GLU A 152 -16.66 18.79 8.74
N ILE A 153 -16.34 17.78 9.58
CA ILE A 153 -17.15 16.56 9.69
C ILE A 153 -18.50 16.83 10.36
N LYS A 154 -18.58 17.71 11.35
CA LYS A 154 -19.89 18.14 11.89
C LYS A 154 -20.78 18.75 10.82
N VAL A 155 -20.22 19.59 9.94
CA VAL A 155 -20.96 20.14 8.79
C VAL A 155 -21.36 19.04 7.81
N LYS A 156 -20.50 18.05 7.55
CA LYS A 156 -20.81 16.90 6.70
C LYS A 156 -21.98 16.07 7.26
N ILE A 157 -21.93 15.71 8.54
CA ILE A 157 -23.01 14.99 9.25
C ILE A 157 -24.33 15.77 9.14
N ARG A 158 -24.28 17.09 9.34
CA ARG A 158 -25.46 17.96 9.21
C ARG A 158 -26.08 17.91 7.82
N LEU A 159 -25.24 17.99 6.77
CA LEU A 159 -25.70 17.99 5.39
C LEU A 159 -26.29 16.63 4.98
N GLN A 160 -25.71 15.52 5.46
CA GLN A 160 -26.20 14.18 5.17
C GLN A 160 -27.49 13.84 5.91
N THR A 161 -27.64 14.28 7.15
CA THR A 161 -28.81 13.96 8.00
C THR A 161 -29.94 14.97 7.92
N GLY A 162 -29.65 16.21 7.52
CA GLY A 162 -30.58 17.34 7.62
C GLY A 162 -30.93 17.72 9.06
N PHE A 163 -30.18 17.25 10.06
CA PHE A 163 -30.35 17.65 11.45
C PHE A 163 -29.88 19.10 11.68
N SER A 164 -30.36 19.74 12.74
CA SER A 164 -29.87 21.06 13.15
C SER A 164 -28.50 20.95 13.81
N ASP A 165 -27.75 22.06 13.85
CA ASP A 165 -26.42 22.12 14.50
C ASP A 165 -26.48 21.62 15.96
N GLN A 166 -27.55 21.97 16.68
CA GLN A 166 -27.77 21.54 18.07
C GLN A 166 -27.88 20.02 18.21
N ILE A 167 -28.58 19.35 17.28
CA ILE A 167 -28.74 17.90 17.31
C ILE A 167 -27.40 17.21 17.00
N VAL A 168 -26.65 17.71 16.02
CA VAL A 168 -25.32 17.19 15.67
C VAL A 168 -24.35 17.37 16.84
N ASP A 169 -24.40 18.51 17.53
CA ASP A 169 -23.60 18.75 18.72
C ASP A 169 -23.95 17.79 19.86
N ILE A 170 -25.23 17.51 20.10
CA ILE A 170 -25.67 16.54 21.11
C ILE A 170 -25.23 15.10 20.73
N LEU A 171 -25.31 14.75 19.45
CA LEU A 171 -24.89 13.43 18.95
C LEU A 171 -23.39 13.17 19.10
N THR A 172 -22.58 14.20 18.89
CA THR A 172 -21.11 14.13 18.92
C THR A 172 -20.52 14.49 20.29
N LEU A 173 -21.33 14.94 21.24
CA LEU A 173 -20.85 15.38 22.56
C LEU A 173 -20.12 14.24 23.32
N PRO A 174 -19.01 14.52 24.02
CA PRO A 174 -18.40 13.55 24.93
C PRO A 174 -19.37 13.03 26.00
N ASP A 175 -19.23 11.76 26.37
CA ASP A 175 -20.16 11.03 27.25
C ASP A 175 -20.37 11.72 28.61
N ASP A 176 -19.29 12.24 29.21
CA ASP A 176 -19.34 12.97 30.48
C ASP A 176 -20.07 14.31 30.38
N LYS A 177 -19.96 14.98 29.23
CA LYS A 177 -20.67 16.24 28.97
C LYS A 177 -22.13 16.00 28.64
N LEU A 178 -22.45 14.89 28.00
CA LEU A 178 -23.83 14.53 27.65
C LEU A 178 -24.63 14.20 28.90
N ALA A 179 -24.02 13.45 29.84
CA ALA A 179 -24.63 13.13 31.11
C ALA A 179 -24.90 14.37 31.99
N ALA A 180 -24.11 15.43 31.84
CA ALA A 180 -24.26 16.68 32.57
C ALA A 180 -25.19 17.71 31.88
N LYS A 181 -25.69 17.39 30.67
CA LYS A 181 -26.52 18.30 29.90
C LYS A 181 -27.97 18.24 30.38
N ASP A 182 -28.74 19.30 30.12
CA ASP A 182 -30.14 19.35 30.50
C ASP A 182 -30.93 18.20 29.86
N PHE A 183 -31.68 17.46 30.68
CA PHE A 183 -32.37 16.26 30.27
C PHE A 183 -33.46 16.57 29.24
N ASP A 184 -34.19 17.67 29.42
CA ASP A 184 -35.27 18.05 28.50
C ASP A 184 -34.74 18.46 27.13
N GLU A 185 -33.60 19.17 27.08
CA GLU A 185 -32.91 19.51 25.83
C GLU A 185 -32.49 18.24 25.09
N VAL A 186 -31.89 17.28 25.79
CA VAL A 186 -31.44 16.02 25.18
C VAL A 186 -32.62 15.17 24.74
N LYS A 187 -33.68 15.08 25.56
CA LYS A 187 -34.92 14.37 25.24
C LYS A 187 -35.56 14.90 23.95
N SER A 188 -35.62 16.23 23.80
CA SER A 188 -36.15 16.87 22.60
C SER A 188 -35.33 16.53 21.34
N ALA A 189 -34.00 16.59 21.44
CA ALA A 189 -33.11 16.22 20.35
C ALA A 189 -33.23 14.74 19.98
N PHE A 190 -33.23 13.85 20.97
CA PHE A 190 -33.35 12.40 20.77
C PHE A 190 -34.69 12.00 20.19
N ARG A 191 -35.77 12.65 20.62
CA ARG A 191 -37.11 12.47 20.03
C ARG A 191 -37.13 12.88 18.57
N THR A 192 -36.50 13.99 18.22
CA THR A 192 -36.40 14.45 16.83
C THR A 192 -35.65 13.45 15.95
N ILE A 193 -34.52 12.93 16.44
CA ILE A 193 -33.77 11.87 15.74
C ILE A 193 -34.63 10.62 15.60
N TRP A 194 -35.29 10.20 16.68
CA TRP A 194 -36.12 9.00 16.69
C TRP A 194 -37.22 9.05 15.63
N ILE A 195 -37.97 10.15 15.58
CA ILE A 195 -39.08 10.34 14.63
C ILE A 195 -38.55 10.32 13.19
N ARG A 196 -37.40 10.95 12.93
CA ARG A 196 -36.81 11.01 11.58
C ARG A 196 -36.15 9.71 11.13
N THR A 197 -35.82 8.80 12.05
CA THR A 197 -35.18 7.51 11.77
C THR A 197 -36.14 6.34 11.93
N VAL A 198 -37.46 6.60 11.96
CA VAL A 198 -38.46 5.52 11.88
C VAL A 198 -38.46 4.97 10.46
N ILE A 199 -38.10 3.69 10.32
CA ILE A 199 -38.28 2.94 9.08
C ILE A 199 -39.73 2.46 9.10
N GLU A 200 -40.58 3.07 8.27
CA GLU A 200 -41.93 2.56 8.04
C GLU A 200 -41.85 1.35 7.12
N ASP A 201 -42.08 0.16 7.66
CA ASP A 201 -42.23 -1.06 6.86
C ASP A 201 -43.68 -1.13 6.33
N PRO A 202 -43.92 -0.99 5.02
CA PRO A 202 -45.27 -0.93 4.44
C PRO A 202 -46.11 -2.18 4.70
N GLU A 203 -45.48 -3.32 4.99
CA GLU A 203 -46.13 -4.61 5.20
C GLU A 203 -46.33 -4.95 6.68
N SER A 204 -45.76 -4.19 7.61
CA SER A 204 -45.87 -4.49 9.04
C SER A 204 -47.19 -3.96 9.62
N THR A 205 -48.01 -4.86 10.16
CA THR A 205 -49.24 -4.55 10.92
C THR A 205 -48.97 -4.24 12.40
N THR A 206 -47.69 -4.15 12.78
CA THR A 206 -47.26 -3.97 14.16
C THR A 206 -47.19 -2.49 14.49
N ARG A 207 -47.75 -2.06 15.63
CA ARG A 207 -47.67 -0.66 16.07
C ARG A 207 -46.21 -0.20 16.08
N LEU A 208 -45.93 0.90 15.40
CA LEU A 208 -44.61 1.53 15.43
C LEU A 208 -44.23 1.88 16.89
N PRO A 209 -43.03 1.49 17.35
CA PRO A 209 -42.58 1.77 18.71
C PRO A 209 -42.53 3.28 18.96
N ARG A 210 -43.21 3.76 20.01
CA ARG A 210 -43.18 5.19 20.38
C ARG A 210 -41.88 5.50 21.09
N PHE A 211 -41.39 6.72 20.94
CA PHE A 211 -40.16 7.15 21.62
C PHE A 211 -40.27 7.04 23.15
N GLU A 212 -41.44 7.37 23.69
CA GLU A 212 -41.73 7.34 25.12
C GLU A 212 -41.72 5.92 25.71
N ASP A 213 -41.86 4.89 24.86
CA ASP A 213 -41.78 3.48 25.27
C ASP A 213 -40.34 3.04 25.53
N PHE A 214 -39.34 3.80 25.08
CA PHE A 214 -37.91 3.48 25.24
C PHE A 214 -37.12 4.55 25.99
N PHE A 215 -37.63 5.79 26.09
CA PHE A 215 -36.94 6.90 26.74
C PHE A 215 -37.76 7.44 27.91
N HIS A 216 -37.34 7.10 29.13
CA HIS A 216 -38.02 7.44 30.39
C HIS A 216 -37.10 8.31 31.27
N ASP A 217 -37.65 8.92 32.32
CA ASP A 217 -36.94 9.93 33.12
C ASP A 217 -35.74 9.38 33.93
N GLU A 218 -35.65 8.07 34.14
CA GLU A 218 -34.51 7.41 34.81
C GLU A 218 -33.47 6.82 33.84
N ILE A 219 -33.65 7.00 32.53
CA ILE A 219 -32.77 6.35 31.55
C ILE A 219 -31.38 6.99 31.51
N ASN A 220 -30.36 6.14 31.36
CA ASN A 220 -29.02 6.62 31.05
C ASN A 220 -28.96 7.15 29.61
N VAL A 221 -28.96 8.47 29.49
CA VAL A 221 -28.92 9.20 28.21
C VAL A 221 -27.72 8.78 27.34
N VAL A 222 -26.56 8.51 27.94
CA VAL A 222 -25.35 8.10 27.22
C VAL A 222 -25.52 6.69 26.64
N GLU A 223 -26.05 5.77 27.45
CA GLU A 223 -26.30 4.39 27.04
C GLU A 223 -27.35 4.34 25.92
N PHE A 224 -28.45 5.08 26.07
CA PHE A 224 -29.48 5.19 25.04
C PHE A 224 -28.93 5.72 23.71
N ARG A 225 -28.07 6.74 23.75
CA ARG A 225 -27.43 7.24 22.54
C ARG A 225 -26.54 6.19 21.89
N ASN A 226 -25.65 5.59 22.67
CA ASN A 226 -24.61 4.69 22.16
C ASN A 226 -25.22 3.38 21.63
N ASN A 227 -26.24 2.83 22.30
CA ASN A 227 -26.79 1.52 21.98
C ASN A 227 -28.05 1.60 21.11
N THR A 228 -28.88 2.64 21.27
CA THR A 228 -30.15 2.73 20.55
C THR A 228 -30.04 3.71 19.38
N LEU A 229 -29.66 4.96 19.62
CA LEU A 229 -29.66 5.96 18.55
C LEU A 229 -28.59 5.70 17.48
N TYR A 230 -27.37 5.32 17.86
CA TYR A 230 -26.34 5.01 16.87
C TYR A 230 -26.71 3.81 16.00
N ASN A 231 -27.34 2.77 16.58
CA ASN A 231 -27.84 1.63 15.81
C ASN A 231 -28.95 2.05 14.84
N ARG A 232 -29.89 2.91 15.26
CA ARG A 232 -30.92 3.43 14.36
C ARG A 232 -30.37 4.33 13.26
N ILE A 233 -29.39 5.18 13.57
CA ILE A 233 -28.70 6.01 12.57
C ILE A 233 -27.97 5.11 11.56
N LYS A 234 -27.34 4.03 12.04
CA LYS A 234 -26.69 3.02 11.21
C LYS A 234 -27.68 2.32 10.27
N GLU A 235 -28.84 1.93 10.77
CA GLU A 235 -29.88 1.25 9.97
C GLU A 235 -30.55 2.20 8.96
N PHE A 236 -30.81 3.45 9.33
CA PHE A 236 -31.57 4.39 8.50
C PHE A 236 -30.70 5.11 7.47
N PHE A 237 -29.48 5.54 7.84
CA PHE A 237 -28.59 6.28 6.96
C PHE A 237 -27.48 5.40 6.40
N SER A 238 -26.54 4.98 7.26
CA SER A 238 -25.43 4.07 6.93
C SER A 238 -24.56 3.80 8.16
N ASP A 239 -23.80 2.69 8.13
CA ASP A 239 -22.76 2.42 9.14
C ASP A 239 -21.66 3.48 9.12
N PHE A 240 -21.32 3.99 7.94
CA PHE A 240 -20.38 5.09 7.76
C PHE A 240 -20.76 6.36 8.56
N LEU A 241 -22.00 6.84 8.45
CA LEU A 241 -22.42 8.05 9.18
C LEU A 241 -22.34 7.84 10.70
N ALA A 242 -22.73 6.66 11.18
CA ALA A 242 -22.63 6.34 12.61
C ALA A 242 -21.16 6.35 13.09
N LYS A 243 -20.23 5.83 12.27
CA LYS A 243 -18.79 5.89 12.53
C LYS A 243 -18.27 7.33 12.53
N GLU A 244 -18.68 8.18 11.58
CA GLU A 244 -18.32 9.61 11.56
C GLU A 244 -18.71 10.33 12.86
N ILE A 245 -19.92 10.06 13.37
CA ILE A 245 -20.39 10.63 14.64
C ILE A 245 -19.52 10.14 15.81
N ILE A 246 -19.19 8.86 15.86
CA ILE A 246 -18.35 8.26 16.91
C ILE A 246 -16.91 8.80 16.86
N ASP A 247 -16.32 8.90 15.67
CA ASP A 247 -14.96 9.40 15.49
C ASP A 247 -14.87 10.91 15.78
N THR A 248 -15.93 11.67 15.47
CA THR A 248 -16.04 13.09 15.84
C THR A 248 -16.11 13.23 17.36
N LYS A 249 -16.90 12.39 18.04
CA LYS A 249 -16.97 12.34 19.51
C LYS A 249 -15.61 12.03 20.13
N ASN A 250 -14.91 11.03 19.60
CA ASN A 250 -13.57 10.65 20.06
C ASN A 250 -12.56 11.78 19.86
N SER A 251 -12.67 12.53 18.76
CA SER A 251 -11.79 13.66 18.47
C SER A 251 -12.08 14.88 19.34
N LEU A 252 -13.34 15.08 19.77
CA LEU A 252 -13.67 16.09 20.77
C LEU A 252 -13.05 15.78 22.15
N LEU A 253 -12.86 14.49 22.50
CA LEU A 253 -12.07 14.11 23.67
C LEU A 253 -10.60 14.52 23.52
N TRP A 254 -10.02 14.37 22.33
CA TRP A 254 -8.67 14.86 22.02
C TRP A 254 -8.59 16.40 22.07
N ARG A 255 -9.59 17.11 21.55
CA ARG A 255 -9.69 18.59 21.62
C ARG A 255 -9.63 19.10 23.06
N ARG A 256 -10.20 18.34 24.01
CA ARG A 256 -10.12 18.63 25.45
C ARG A 256 -8.75 18.25 26.04
N ASP A 257 -8.26 17.06 25.71
CA ASP A 257 -6.99 16.54 26.22
C ASP A 257 -6.17 15.93 25.09
N HIS A 258 -5.15 16.68 24.65
CA HIS A 258 -4.32 16.35 23.49
C HIS A 258 -3.47 15.09 23.69
N LEU A 259 -3.42 14.53 24.91
CA LEU A 259 -2.79 13.23 25.18
C LEU A 259 -3.51 12.06 24.50
N HIS A 260 -4.79 12.23 24.12
CA HIS A 260 -5.55 11.22 23.39
C HIS A 260 -5.23 11.20 21.89
N ILE A 261 -3.94 11.16 21.53
CA ILE A 261 -3.41 11.30 20.17
C ILE A 261 -4.13 10.38 19.18
N LEU A 262 -4.30 9.10 19.53
CA LEU A 262 -4.91 8.11 18.65
C LEU A 262 -6.37 8.45 18.29
N LYS A 263 -7.11 9.08 19.19
CA LYS A 263 -8.51 9.44 18.96
C LYS A 263 -8.66 10.58 17.96
N GLY A 264 -7.85 11.64 18.10
CA GLY A 264 -7.84 12.76 17.15
C GLY A 264 -7.23 12.38 15.80
N MET A 265 -6.15 11.61 15.83
CA MET A 265 -5.51 11.12 14.60
C MET A 265 -6.42 10.22 13.78
N ARG A 266 -7.23 9.37 14.42
CA ARG A 266 -8.16 8.47 13.72
C ARG A 266 -9.09 9.25 12.79
N LEU A 267 -9.79 10.28 13.30
CA LEU A 267 -10.71 11.09 12.49
C LEU A 267 -10.00 11.74 11.29
N TYR A 268 -8.83 12.32 11.52
CA TYR A 268 -8.07 12.96 10.44
C TYR A 268 -7.57 11.95 9.41
N MET A 269 -7.10 10.79 9.85
CA MET A 269 -6.58 9.76 8.95
C MET A 269 -7.69 9.08 8.14
N SER A 270 -8.83 8.74 8.74
CA SER A 270 -9.93 8.08 8.02
C SER A 270 -10.63 9.04 7.06
N HIS A 271 -11.03 10.22 7.54
CA HIS A 271 -11.92 11.11 6.79
C HIS A 271 -11.23 12.17 5.95
N HIS A 272 -9.95 12.48 6.20
CA HIS A 272 -9.20 13.42 5.34
C HIS A 272 -8.19 12.70 4.45
N ILE A 273 -7.31 11.90 5.05
CA ILE A 273 -6.22 11.24 4.32
C ILE A 273 -6.74 10.05 3.50
N GLY A 274 -7.60 9.21 4.09
CA GLY A 274 -8.25 8.09 3.42
C GLY A 274 -9.09 8.53 2.22
N GLU A 275 -9.99 9.49 2.41
CA GLU A 275 -10.88 9.95 1.33
C GLU A 275 -10.12 10.62 0.17
N LYS A 276 -9.17 11.52 0.47
CA LYS A 276 -8.57 12.40 -0.55
C LYS A 276 -7.24 11.90 -1.12
N TYR A 277 -6.42 11.22 -0.33
CA TYR A 277 -5.03 10.94 -0.67
C TYR A 277 -4.70 9.45 -0.82
N GLN A 278 -5.63 8.53 -0.54
CA GLN A 278 -5.38 7.09 -0.63
C GLN A 278 -4.84 6.64 -2.00
N ASN A 279 -5.42 7.13 -3.10
CA ASN A 279 -4.94 6.78 -4.45
C ASN A 279 -3.54 7.34 -4.73
N LEU A 280 -3.24 8.54 -4.24
CA LEU A 280 -1.91 9.14 -4.37
C LEU A 280 -0.87 8.34 -3.59
N VAL A 281 -1.15 7.97 -2.35
CA VAL A 281 -0.25 7.16 -1.51
C VAL A 281 0.01 5.80 -2.16
N THR A 282 -1.04 5.16 -2.69
CA THR A 282 -0.90 3.89 -3.41
C THR A 282 -0.02 4.03 -4.65
N GLY A 283 -0.24 5.09 -5.44
CA GLY A 283 0.59 5.40 -6.61
C GLY A 283 2.05 5.67 -6.26
N LEU A 284 2.30 6.41 -5.17
CA LEU A 284 3.66 6.68 -4.67
C LEU A 284 4.36 5.40 -4.19
N ALA A 285 3.63 4.47 -3.56
CA ALA A 285 4.17 3.17 -3.16
C ALA A 285 4.61 2.33 -4.36
N TYR A 286 3.79 2.25 -5.41
CA TYR A 286 4.18 1.57 -6.66
C TYR A 286 5.34 2.29 -7.38
N GLY A 287 5.37 3.62 -7.33
CA GLY A 287 6.51 4.41 -7.81
C GLY A 287 7.81 4.10 -7.06
N GLY A 288 7.75 4.02 -5.73
CA GLY A 288 8.87 3.63 -4.88
C GLY A 288 9.41 2.24 -5.20
N ALA A 289 8.52 1.26 -5.35
CA ALA A 289 8.89 -0.10 -5.76
C ALA A 289 9.56 -0.12 -7.15
N SER A 290 9.08 0.70 -8.08
CA SER A 290 9.69 0.83 -9.40
C SER A 290 11.13 1.37 -9.30
N ILE A 291 11.36 2.40 -8.47
CA ILE A 291 12.70 2.95 -8.21
C ILE A 291 13.63 1.88 -7.61
N LEU A 292 13.15 1.07 -6.67
CA LEU A 292 13.94 0.00 -6.09
C LEU A 292 14.38 -1.02 -7.16
N ILE A 293 13.45 -1.48 -8.00
CA ILE A 293 13.75 -2.44 -9.07
C ILE A 293 14.84 -1.90 -9.99
N VAL A 294 14.76 -0.63 -10.37
CA VAL A 294 15.80 0.03 -11.18
C VAL A 294 17.13 0.10 -10.42
N ALA A 295 17.13 0.50 -9.15
CA ALA A 295 18.35 0.61 -8.34
C ALA A 295 19.06 -0.75 -8.17
N VAL A 296 18.30 -1.81 -7.90
CA VAL A 296 18.80 -3.19 -7.81
C VAL A 296 19.27 -3.70 -9.18
N GLY A 297 18.54 -3.38 -10.25
CA GLY A 297 18.90 -3.72 -11.63
C GLY A 297 20.24 -3.10 -12.05
N ILE A 298 20.43 -1.80 -11.82
CA ILE A 298 21.68 -1.07 -12.11
C ILE A 298 22.85 -1.67 -11.32
N ARG A 299 22.63 -2.04 -10.05
CA ARG A 299 23.64 -2.76 -9.25
C ARG A 299 23.98 -4.12 -9.86
N GLY A 300 22.97 -4.88 -10.31
CA GLY A 300 23.14 -6.18 -10.97
C GLY A 300 23.98 -6.09 -12.25
N LEU A 301 23.86 -4.98 -12.99
CA LEU A 301 24.70 -4.64 -14.15
C LEU A 301 26.13 -4.21 -13.78
N LYS A 302 26.51 -4.25 -12.49
CA LYS A 302 27.82 -3.83 -11.95
C LYS A 302 28.20 -2.38 -12.24
N LEU A 303 27.23 -1.53 -12.60
CA LEU A 303 27.45 -0.09 -12.82
C LEU A 303 27.71 0.67 -11.52
N ILE A 304 27.17 0.18 -10.39
CA ILE A 304 27.42 0.71 -9.04
C ILE A 304 28.40 -0.22 -8.32
N PRO A 305 29.57 0.27 -7.87
CA PRO A 305 30.52 -0.55 -7.11
C PRO A 305 29.91 -1.04 -5.80
N GLY A 306 30.10 -2.34 -5.48
CA GLY A 306 29.64 -2.92 -4.22
C GLY A 306 30.24 -2.24 -2.98
N ALA A 307 31.42 -1.61 -3.11
CA ALA A 307 32.07 -0.83 -2.08
C ALA A 307 31.37 0.51 -1.77
N LYS A 308 30.41 0.96 -2.60
CA LYS A 308 29.67 2.22 -2.41
C LYS A 308 28.14 1.99 -2.48
N PRO A 309 27.52 1.33 -1.49
CA PRO A 309 26.12 0.94 -1.56
C PRO A 309 25.12 2.07 -1.22
N SER A 310 25.57 3.32 -1.07
CA SER A 310 24.74 4.45 -0.62
C SER A 310 23.45 4.64 -1.43
N PHE A 311 23.51 4.51 -2.75
CA PHE A 311 22.34 4.66 -3.62
C PHE A 311 21.31 3.53 -3.43
N ILE A 312 21.78 2.32 -3.13
CA ILE A 312 20.89 1.18 -2.85
C ILE A 312 20.20 1.39 -1.50
N LEU A 313 20.93 1.85 -0.49
CA LEU A 313 20.35 2.20 0.81
C LEU A 313 19.27 3.28 0.68
N PHE A 314 19.52 4.31 -0.13
CA PHE A 314 18.53 5.33 -0.45
C PHE A 314 17.22 4.72 -0.99
N ALA A 315 17.33 3.86 -2.02
CA ALA A 315 16.17 3.24 -2.64
C ALA A 315 15.39 2.35 -1.65
N ILE A 316 16.10 1.59 -0.82
CA ILE A 316 15.50 0.75 0.24
C ILE A 316 14.75 1.60 1.26
N PHE A 317 15.35 2.68 1.78
CA PHE A 317 14.67 3.53 2.76
C PHE A 317 13.46 4.25 2.16
N LEU A 318 13.58 4.74 0.93
CA LEU A 318 12.46 5.36 0.23
C LEU A 318 11.28 4.38 0.08
N GLU A 319 11.55 3.16 -0.39
CA GLU A 319 10.51 2.14 -0.53
C GLU A 319 9.90 1.76 0.82
N PHE A 320 10.73 1.52 1.83
CA PHE A 320 10.28 1.21 3.18
C PHE A 320 9.32 2.27 3.72
N THR A 321 9.66 3.55 3.55
CA THR A 321 8.81 4.67 3.98
C THR A 321 7.48 4.72 3.22
N MET A 322 7.50 4.50 1.90
CA MET A 322 6.25 4.46 1.13
C MET A 322 5.37 3.27 1.50
N LEU A 323 5.95 2.10 1.79
CA LEU A 323 5.21 0.94 2.27
C LEU A 323 4.60 1.16 3.65
N ILE A 324 5.33 1.80 4.57
CA ILE A 324 4.78 2.18 5.88
C ILE A 324 3.63 3.17 5.70
N LEU A 325 3.80 4.21 4.87
CA LEU A 325 2.75 5.20 4.63
C LEU A 325 1.49 4.56 4.04
N LEU A 326 1.65 3.63 3.09
CA LEU A 326 0.55 2.85 2.55
C LEU A 326 -0.11 1.98 3.62
N ALA A 327 0.68 1.25 4.41
CA ALA A 327 0.15 0.41 5.49
C ALA A 327 -0.65 1.22 6.52
N ILE A 328 -0.13 2.36 6.97
CA ILE A 328 -0.82 3.26 7.89
C ILE A 328 -2.12 3.76 7.25
N THR A 329 -2.07 4.22 6.00
CA THR A 329 -3.28 4.73 5.32
C THR A 329 -4.36 3.64 5.20
N LEU A 330 -3.97 2.41 4.88
CA LEU A 330 -4.88 1.27 4.78
C LEU A 330 -5.50 0.86 6.13
N VAL A 331 -4.73 0.94 7.23
CA VAL A 331 -5.24 0.65 8.59
C VAL A 331 -6.37 1.61 8.98
N TYR A 332 -6.34 2.85 8.51
CA TYR A 332 -7.35 3.87 8.80
C TYR A 332 -8.41 4.03 7.70
N THR A 333 -8.30 3.30 6.58
CA THR A 333 -9.34 3.33 5.54
C THR A 333 -10.53 2.49 6.00
N GLU A 334 -11.73 3.06 5.99
CA GLU A 334 -12.93 2.35 6.47
C GLU A 334 -13.36 1.22 5.51
N GLU A 335 -13.87 0.12 6.06
CA GLU A 335 -14.20 -1.12 5.34
C GLU A 335 -15.29 -0.94 4.27
N GLU A 336 -16.22 0.01 4.44
CA GLU A 336 -17.31 0.28 3.48
C GLU A 336 -16.78 1.03 2.24
N GLU A 337 -15.92 2.06 2.40
CA GLU A 337 -15.24 2.65 1.23
C GLU A 337 -14.36 1.63 0.52
N ARG A 338 -13.73 0.70 1.24
CA ARG A 338 -12.96 -0.38 0.63
C ARG A 338 -13.89 -1.30 -0.18
N MET A 339 -15.03 -1.68 0.37
CA MET A 339 -15.99 -2.55 -0.32
C MET A 339 -16.65 -1.83 -1.48
N ASP A 340 -17.08 -0.57 -1.36
CA ASP A 340 -17.69 0.22 -2.44
C ASP A 340 -16.68 0.62 -3.52
N LYS A 341 -15.46 1.02 -3.15
CA LYS A 341 -14.39 1.25 -4.15
C LYS A 341 -13.96 -0.06 -4.81
N MET A 342 -14.00 -1.20 -4.11
CA MET A 342 -13.71 -2.51 -4.67
C MET A 342 -14.87 -3.03 -5.53
N LEU A 343 -16.12 -2.81 -5.13
CA LEU A 343 -17.32 -3.16 -5.88
C LEU A 343 -17.37 -2.34 -7.16
N LYS A 344 -17.13 -1.03 -7.06
CA LYS A 344 -17.06 -0.13 -8.21
C LYS A 344 -15.89 -0.46 -9.13
N LYS A 345 -14.70 -0.80 -8.59
CA LYS A 345 -13.57 -1.27 -9.41
C LYS A 345 -13.85 -2.64 -10.05
N MET A 346 -14.56 -3.54 -9.37
CA MET A 346 -15.02 -4.81 -9.94
C MET A 346 -16.12 -4.61 -10.97
N GLU A 347 -17.02 -3.66 -10.76
CA GLU A 347 -18.08 -3.29 -11.70
C GLU A 347 -17.47 -2.64 -12.94
N ASP A 348 -16.53 -1.70 -12.79
CA ASP A 348 -15.81 -1.06 -13.89
C ASP A 348 -14.94 -2.07 -14.65
N ALA A 349 -14.23 -2.97 -13.94
CA ALA A 349 -13.46 -4.04 -14.56
C ALA A 349 -14.37 -5.06 -15.28
N SER A 350 -15.47 -5.46 -14.66
CA SER A 350 -16.46 -6.38 -15.24
C SER A 350 -17.17 -5.75 -16.43
N ARG A 351 -17.49 -4.45 -16.38
CA ARG A 351 -18.09 -3.71 -17.49
C ARG A 351 -17.12 -3.57 -18.65
N SER A 352 -15.85 -3.28 -18.37
CA SER A 352 -14.79 -3.25 -19.39
C SER A 352 -14.58 -4.64 -20.01
N GLU A 353 -14.57 -5.71 -19.22
CA GLU A 353 -14.47 -7.09 -19.69
C GLU A 353 -15.72 -7.50 -20.52
N LEU A 354 -16.92 -7.10 -20.08
CA LEU A 354 -18.17 -7.32 -20.79
C LEU A 354 -18.24 -6.55 -22.12
N GLU A 355 -17.74 -5.31 -22.16
CA GLU A 355 -17.61 -4.53 -23.41
C GLU A 355 -16.59 -5.16 -24.36
N THR A 356 -15.49 -5.69 -23.83
CA THR A 356 -14.49 -6.42 -24.62
C THR A 356 -15.08 -7.72 -25.17
N MET A 357 -15.84 -8.47 -24.37
CA MET A 357 -16.55 -9.68 -24.80
C MET A 357 -17.68 -9.39 -25.79
N ARG A 358 -18.40 -8.27 -25.65
CA ARG A 358 -19.40 -7.82 -26.63
C ARG A 358 -18.75 -7.42 -27.97
N GLY A 359 -17.60 -6.75 -27.93
CA GLY A 359 -16.80 -6.47 -29.12
C GLY A 359 -16.37 -7.75 -29.83
N GLN A 360 -15.82 -8.70 -29.08
CA GLN A 360 -15.44 -10.01 -29.63
C GLN A 360 -16.64 -10.81 -30.15
N GLN A 361 -17.79 -10.77 -29.49
CA GLN A 361 -19.01 -11.44 -29.96
C GLN A 361 -19.55 -10.83 -31.26
N ALA A 362 -19.50 -9.50 -31.39
CA ALA A 362 -19.87 -8.81 -32.63
C ALA A 362 -18.91 -9.17 -33.78
N ASP A 363 -17.61 -9.24 -33.51
CA ASP A 363 -16.60 -9.65 -34.48
C ASP A 363 -16.75 -11.14 -34.87
N ILE A 364 -17.04 -12.02 -33.91
CA ILE A 364 -17.34 -13.44 -34.17
C ILE A 364 -18.61 -13.58 -35.02
N HIS A 365 -19.65 -12.78 -34.77
CA HIS A 365 -20.86 -12.79 -35.61
C HIS A 365 -20.59 -12.27 -37.02
N GLN A 366 -19.77 -11.22 -37.18
CA GLN A 366 -19.37 -10.74 -38.51
C GLN A 366 -18.49 -11.77 -39.24
N MET A 367 -17.53 -12.39 -38.55
CA MET A 367 -16.72 -13.46 -39.10
C MET A 367 -17.56 -14.69 -39.46
N ALA A 368 -18.52 -15.09 -38.62
CA ALA A 368 -19.43 -16.18 -38.91
C ALA A 368 -20.30 -15.88 -40.14
N ASN A 369 -20.84 -14.66 -40.26
CA ASN A 369 -21.60 -14.25 -41.45
C ASN A 369 -20.72 -14.20 -42.71
N ALA A 370 -19.49 -13.71 -42.60
CA ALA A 370 -18.53 -13.70 -43.71
C ALA A 370 -18.09 -15.11 -44.12
N LEU A 371 -17.86 -16.00 -43.14
CA LEU A 371 -17.51 -17.41 -43.35
C LEU A 371 -18.66 -18.18 -44.00
N VAL A 372 -19.90 -18.00 -43.54
CA VAL A 372 -21.09 -18.62 -44.13
C VAL A 372 -21.32 -18.11 -45.56
N GLY A 373 -21.12 -16.81 -45.81
CA GLY A 373 -21.16 -16.24 -47.15
C GLY A 373 -20.10 -16.82 -48.09
N GLN A 374 -18.83 -16.84 -47.65
CA GLN A 374 -17.72 -17.39 -48.45
C GLN A 374 -17.80 -18.90 -48.64
N THR A 375 -18.22 -19.69 -47.63
CA THR A 375 -18.36 -21.15 -47.81
C THR A 375 -19.47 -21.50 -48.78
N SER A 376 -20.59 -20.76 -48.78
CA SER A 376 -21.66 -20.97 -49.76
C SER A 376 -21.20 -20.70 -51.19
N GLU A 377 -20.42 -19.64 -51.43
CA GLU A 377 -19.85 -19.35 -52.76
C GLU A 377 -18.79 -20.39 -53.19
N ILE A 378 -17.91 -20.80 -52.28
CA ILE A 378 -16.87 -21.81 -52.57
C ILE A 378 -17.51 -23.18 -52.89
N ILE A 379 -18.56 -23.57 -52.17
CA ILE A 379 -19.30 -24.81 -52.43
C ILE A 379 -19.99 -24.72 -53.79
N ARG A 380 -20.67 -23.61 -54.08
CA ARG A 380 -21.33 -23.39 -55.38
C ARG A 380 -20.33 -23.46 -56.54
N ALA A 381 -19.20 -22.77 -56.44
CA ALA A 381 -18.16 -22.78 -57.46
C ALA A 381 -17.53 -24.17 -57.65
N ARG A 382 -17.32 -24.93 -56.56
CA ARG A 382 -16.85 -26.32 -56.66
C ARG A 382 -17.86 -27.24 -57.32
N VAL A 383 -19.15 -27.09 -57.00
CA VAL A 383 -20.23 -27.89 -57.60
C VAL A 383 -20.38 -27.55 -59.08
N GLU A 384 -20.39 -26.27 -59.46
CA GLU A 384 -20.42 -25.85 -60.87
C GLU A 384 -19.23 -26.41 -61.65
N LYS A 385 -18.01 -26.31 -61.10
CA LYS A 385 -16.80 -26.86 -61.72
C LYS A 385 -16.83 -28.39 -61.83
N ALA A 386 -17.38 -29.09 -60.83
CA ALA A 386 -17.53 -30.54 -60.86
C ALA A 386 -18.56 -30.99 -61.90
N ILE A 387 -19.68 -30.26 -62.02
CA ILE A 387 -20.70 -30.51 -63.04
C ILE A 387 -20.12 -30.25 -64.44
N GLU A 388 -19.38 -29.15 -64.63
CA GLU A 388 -18.74 -28.83 -65.90
C GLU A 388 -17.73 -29.91 -66.32
N GLN A 389 -16.89 -30.38 -65.38
CA GLN A 389 -15.95 -31.49 -65.60
C GLN A 389 -16.65 -32.82 -65.90
N TYR A 390 -17.80 -33.07 -65.27
CA TYR A 390 -18.59 -34.28 -65.52
C TYR A 390 -19.23 -34.25 -66.90
N ILE A 391 -19.81 -33.11 -67.31
CA ILE A 391 -20.47 -32.92 -68.61
C ILE A 391 -19.45 -32.93 -69.76
N THR A 392 -18.24 -32.40 -69.56
CA THR A 392 -17.17 -32.44 -70.58
C THR A 392 -16.51 -33.82 -70.73
N SER A 393 -16.81 -34.78 -69.85
CA SER A 393 -16.28 -36.16 -69.91
C SER A 393 -17.18 -37.15 -70.69
N GLY A 394 -17.93 -36.65 -71.68
CA GLY A 394 -18.93 -37.41 -72.46
C GLY A 394 -18.45 -38.73 -73.09
N ASP A 395 -17.15 -38.89 -73.39
CA ASP A 395 -16.60 -40.14 -73.93
C ASP A 395 -16.39 -41.24 -72.87
N LYS A 396 -16.20 -40.88 -71.59
CA LYS A 396 -15.94 -41.84 -70.50
C LYS A 396 -17.21 -42.55 -70.02
N VAL A 397 -18.37 -41.88 -70.11
CA VAL A 397 -19.65 -42.47 -69.70
C VAL A 397 -20.06 -43.60 -70.66
N GLN A 398 -19.83 -43.43 -71.96
CA GLN A 398 -20.11 -44.50 -72.94
C GLN A 398 -19.16 -45.70 -72.79
N GLU A 399 -17.88 -45.46 -72.52
CA GLU A 399 -16.90 -46.53 -72.29
C GLU A 399 -17.24 -47.39 -71.07
N VAL A 400 -17.62 -46.74 -69.95
CA VAL A 400 -18.00 -47.44 -68.71
C VAL A 400 -19.30 -48.23 -68.88
N ILE A 401 -20.30 -47.70 -69.59
CA ILE A 401 -21.55 -48.42 -69.85
C ILE A 401 -21.30 -49.62 -70.78
N ALA A 402 -20.45 -49.49 -71.80
CA ALA A 402 -20.13 -50.59 -72.70
C ALA A 402 -19.38 -51.74 -71.99
N GLN A 403 -18.42 -51.41 -71.11
CA GLN A 403 -17.71 -52.41 -70.30
C GLN A 403 -18.65 -53.16 -69.36
N GLU A 404 -19.58 -52.46 -68.69
CA GLU A 404 -20.45 -53.08 -67.69
C GLU A 404 -21.55 -53.96 -68.33
N ILE A 405 -22.02 -53.60 -69.52
CA ILE A 405 -22.91 -54.46 -70.33
C ILE A 405 -22.16 -55.71 -70.78
N ALA A 406 -20.93 -55.58 -71.29
CA ALA A 406 -20.13 -56.73 -71.71
C ALA A 406 -19.85 -57.68 -70.54
N ARG A 407 -19.57 -57.14 -69.35
CA ARG A 407 -19.31 -57.93 -68.13
C ARG A 407 -20.54 -58.71 -67.67
N LYS A 408 -21.74 -58.12 -67.70
CA LYS A 408 -22.99 -58.80 -67.32
C LYS A 408 -23.39 -59.91 -68.31
N ILE A 409 -23.14 -59.72 -69.60
CA ILE A 409 -23.41 -60.78 -70.60
C ILE A 409 -22.48 -61.98 -70.39
N VAL A 410 -21.19 -61.74 -70.12
CA VAL A 410 -20.22 -62.81 -69.86
C VAL A 410 -20.50 -63.57 -68.56
N LEU A 411 -20.95 -62.88 -67.50
CA LEU A 411 -21.37 -63.52 -66.25
C LEU A 411 -22.67 -64.34 -66.43
N GLY A 412 -23.66 -63.82 -67.17
CA GLY A 412 -24.91 -64.54 -67.46
C GLY A 412 -24.72 -65.80 -68.31
N LEU A 413 -23.78 -65.80 -69.27
CA LEU A 413 -23.45 -66.99 -70.07
C LEU A 413 -22.67 -68.07 -69.31
N ARG A 414 -22.10 -67.74 -68.14
CA ARG A 414 -21.24 -68.64 -67.35
C ARG A 414 -21.98 -69.33 -66.20
N GLU A 415 -23.12 -68.80 -65.76
CA GLU A 415 -23.98 -69.41 -64.72
C GLU A 415 -25.01 -70.42 -65.28
N ASP A 416 -25.25 -70.44 -66.60
CA ASP A 416 -26.20 -71.35 -67.26
C ASP A 416 -25.62 -72.74 -67.62
N GLN A 417 -24.46 -73.14 -67.07
CA GLN A 417 -23.99 -74.54 -67.17
C GLN A 417 -24.33 -75.33 -65.90
N PRO A 418 -25.22 -76.34 -65.98
CA PRO A 418 -25.76 -77.03 -64.80
C PRO A 418 -24.78 -78.06 -64.23
N THR A 419 -24.38 -77.87 -62.97
CA THR A 419 -23.77 -78.94 -62.16
C THR A 419 -24.82 -80.01 -61.83
N LYS A 420 -24.75 -81.14 -62.56
CA LYS A 420 -25.25 -82.44 -62.08
C LYS A 420 -24.37 -82.96 -60.94
N LYS A 421 -25.02 -83.67 -60.01
CA LYS A 421 -24.50 -84.41 -58.85
C LYS A 421 -23.06 -84.90 -58.92
#